data_AF-I1SRQ6-F1
#
_entry.id   AF-I1SRQ6-F1
#
_cell.length_a   1.000
_cell.length_b   1.000
_cell.length_c   1.000
_cell.angle_alpha   90.00
_cell.angle_beta   90.00
_cell.angle_gamma   90.00
#
_symmetry.space_group_name_H-M   'P 1'
#
loop_
_entity.id
_entity.type
_entity.pdbx_description
1 polymer ?
#
loop_
_entity_poly.entity_id
_entity_poly.type
_entity_poly.pdbx_seq_one_letter_code
_entity_poly.pdbx_strand_id
1 'polypeptide(L)'
;VHGAAKAICDHMRDIWFGTKEGEFISMGVYAAGNSYGIPEDLIYSFPIQIKNKTWKVVDGLPINDFSRAKMDATAAELVEERDTAMGFLSQ
;
A
#
# COMPACT_ATOMS: atom_id res chain seq x y z
N VAL A 1 -12.76 -8.95 -16.95
CA VAL A 1 -13.70 -8.20 -16.09
C VAL A 1 -13.98 -8.89 -14.75
N HIS A 2 -14.13 -10.23 -14.70
CA HIS A 2 -14.42 -10.95 -13.44
C HIS A 2 -13.39 -10.79 -12.29
N GLY A 3 -12.09 -10.66 -12.60
CA GLY A 3 -11.03 -10.57 -11.59
C GLY A 3 -11.01 -9.24 -10.81
N ALA A 4 -11.07 -8.10 -11.50
CA ALA A 4 -11.00 -6.79 -10.86
C ALA A 4 -12.22 -6.50 -9.97
N ALA A 5 -13.43 -6.83 -10.43
CA ALA A 5 -14.64 -6.68 -9.64
C ALA A 5 -14.57 -7.54 -8.35
N LYS A 6 -14.08 -8.77 -8.46
CA LYS A 6 -13.86 -9.64 -7.31
C LYS A 6 -12.83 -9.06 -6.34
N ALA A 7 -11.70 -8.55 -6.83
CA ALA A 7 -10.68 -7.93 -6.00
C ALA A 7 -11.22 -6.72 -5.21
N ILE A 8 -12.04 -5.87 -5.84
CA ILE A 8 -12.69 -4.74 -5.16
C ILE A 8 -13.67 -5.23 -4.09
N CYS A 9 -14.48 -6.23 -4.38
CA CYS A 9 -15.40 -6.81 -3.40
C CYS A 9 -14.66 -7.45 -2.21
N ASP A 10 -13.58 -8.18 -2.47
CA ASP A 10 -12.75 -8.77 -1.43
C ASP A 10 -12.07 -7.67 -0.58
N HIS A 11 -11.57 -6.62 -1.21
CA HIS A 11 -10.98 -5.45 -0.53
C HIS A 11 -11.97 -4.76 0.42
N MET A 12 -13.19 -4.46 -0.07
CA MET A 12 -14.23 -3.83 0.75
C MET A 12 -14.72 -4.75 1.87
N ARG A 13 -14.76 -6.08 1.63
CA ARG A 13 -15.08 -7.07 2.66
C ARG A 13 -14.05 -7.00 3.79
N ASP A 14 -12.76 -7.00 3.46
CA ASP A 14 -11.69 -7.02 4.46
C ASP A 14 -11.68 -5.73 5.28
N ILE A 15 -11.98 -4.57 4.67
CA ILE A 15 -12.19 -3.32 5.41
C ILE A 15 -13.34 -3.45 6.40
N TRP A 16 -14.46 -4.06 5.99
CA TRP A 16 -15.67 -4.11 6.80
C TRP A 16 -15.61 -5.15 7.92
N PHE A 17 -15.07 -6.33 7.63
CA PHE A 17 -15.06 -7.49 8.53
C PHE A 17 -13.71 -7.72 9.22
N GLY A 18 -12.64 -7.06 8.75
CA GLY A 18 -11.27 -7.28 9.22
C GLY A 18 -10.58 -8.44 8.49
N THR A 19 -9.26 -8.53 8.68
CA THR A 19 -8.45 -9.66 8.22
C THR A 19 -8.36 -10.72 9.30
N LYS A 20 -8.08 -11.99 8.93
CA LYS A 20 -7.89 -13.05 9.92
C LYS A 20 -6.62 -12.82 10.75
N GLU A 21 -6.56 -13.42 11.93
CA GLU A 21 -5.38 -13.35 12.78
C GLU A 21 -4.18 -14.01 12.09
N GLY A 22 -3.05 -13.28 12.03
CA GLY A 22 -1.85 -13.70 11.31
C GLY A 22 -1.90 -13.51 9.79
N GLU A 23 -3.04 -13.10 9.21
CA GLU A 23 -3.17 -12.79 7.79
C GLU A 23 -3.12 -11.27 7.54
N PHE A 24 -2.48 -10.88 6.45
CA PHE A 24 -2.42 -9.50 5.96
C PHE A 24 -2.77 -9.46 4.46
N ILE A 25 -3.26 -8.31 4.01
CA ILE A 25 -3.61 -8.05 2.62
C ILE A 25 -2.75 -6.90 2.07
N SER A 26 -2.64 -6.81 0.75
CA SER A 26 -2.01 -5.66 0.11
C SER A 26 -3.03 -4.55 -0.09
N MET A 27 -2.74 -3.35 0.42
CA MET A 27 -3.60 -2.17 0.26
C MET A 27 -2.75 -0.92 0.07
N GLY A 28 -3.11 -0.13 -0.94
CA GLY A 28 -2.56 1.20 -1.18
C GLY A 28 -3.05 2.16 -0.10
N VAL A 29 -2.16 2.57 0.80
CA VAL A 29 -2.45 3.56 1.85
C VAL A 29 -1.40 4.66 1.82
N TYR A 30 -1.72 5.77 2.50
CA TYR A 30 -0.76 6.85 2.70
C TYR A 30 0.43 6.35 3.52
N ALA A 31 1.64 6.56 3.00
CA ALA A 31 2.88 6.01 3.52
C ALA A 31 3.42 6.72 4.78
N ALA A 32 2.63 7.57 5.44
CA ALA A 32 3.06 8.29 6.64
C ALA A 32 3.51 7.34 7.76
N GLY A 33 4.74 7.55 8.26
CA GLY A 33 5.29 6.80 9.39
C GLY A 33 5.52 5.31 9.12
N ASN A 34 5.69 4.90 7.86
CA ASN A 34 5.98 3.49 7.53
C ASN A 34 7.39 3.08 8.02
N SER A 35 7.53 1.83 8.48
CA SER A 35 8.81 1.26 8.93
C SER A 35 9.73 0.75 7.80
N TYR A 36 9.27 0.87 6.55
CA TYR A 36 9.90 0.26 5.37
C TYR A 36 10.77 1.23 4.57
N GLY A 37 10.98 2.46 5.06
CA GLY A 37 11.83 3.45 4.39
C GLY A 37 11.26 3.93 3.04
N ILE A 38 9.96 3.82 2.82
CA ILE A 38 9.27 4.42 1.67
C ILE A 38 9.01 5.90 1.97
N PRO A 39 9.12 6.83 1.00
CA PRO A 39 8.79 8.23 1.22
C PRO A 39 7.36 8.41 1.74
N GLU A 40 7.18 9.25 2.77
CA GLU A 40 5.92 9.37 3.52
C GLU A 40 4.78 10.04 2.72
N ASP A 41 5.12 10.81 1.69
CA ASP A 41 4.15 11.58 0.89
C ASP A 41 3.53 10.79 -0.28
N LEU A 42 3.70 9.46 -0.28
CA LEU A 42 3.23 8.58 -1.34
C LEU A 42 2.00 7.78 -0.92
N ILE A 43 1.15 7.46 -1.89
CA ILE A 43 0.20 6.34 -1.78
C ILE A 43 0.93 5.09 -2.26
N TYR A 44 1.22 4.18 -1.34
CA TYR A 44 2.02 2.99 -1.62
C TYR A 44 1.32 1.73 -1.08
N SER A 45 1.49 0.60 -1.77
CA SER A 45 0.88 -0.68 -1.38
C SER A 45 1.69 -1.36 -0.29
N PHE A 46 1.11 -1.47 0.92
CA PHE A 46 1.74 -2.10 2.07
C PHE A 46 1.02 -3.39 2.49
N PRO A 47 1.70 -4.30 3.22
CA PRO A 47 1.02 -5.36 3.95
C PRO A 47 0.23 -4.75 5.11
N ILE A 48 -1.08 -4.88 5.05
CA ILE A 48 -2.03 -4.30 5.99
C ILE A 48 -2.78 -5.39 6.74
N GLN A 49 -2.90 -5.22 8.06
CA GLN A 49 -3.85 -5.95 8.89
C GLN A 49 -5.04 -5.03 9.24
N ILE A 50 -6.27 -5.54 9.13
CA ILE A 50 -7.47 -4.76 9.45
C ILE A 50 -8.16 -5.35 10.67
N LYS A 51 -8.37 -4.50 11.67
CA LYS A 51 -9.10 -4.86 12.88
C LYS A 51 -10.06 -3.74 13.23
N ASN A 52 -11.33 -4.07 13.47
CA ASN A 52 -12.37 -3.11 13.81
C ASN A 52 -12.49 -1.95 12.80
N LYS A 53 -12.38 -2.25 11.50
CA LYS A 53 -12.42 -1.26 10.39
C LYS A 53 -11.27 -0.26 10.37
N THR A 54 -10.25 -0.48 11.20
CA THR A 54 -9.00 0.29 11.17
C THR A 54 -7.90 -0.59 10.59
N TRP A 55 -7.17 -0.07 9.63
CA TRP A 55 -5.98 -0.72 9.09
C TRP A 55 -4.72 -0.32 9.84
N LYS A 56 -3.77 -1.25 9.90
CA LYS A 56 -2.40 -1.01 10.37
C LYS A 56 -1.41 -1.66 9.42
N VAL A 57 -0.32 -0.96 9.14
CA VAL A 57 0.82 -1.55 8.42
C VAL A 57 1.43 -2.63 9.31
N VAL A 58 1.68 -3.80 8.74
CA VAL A 58 2.41 -4.87 9.41
C VAL A 58 3.88 -4.49 9.40
N ASP A 59 4.49 -4.38 10.58
CA ASP A 59 5.91 -4.07 10.72
C ASP A 59 6.75 -5.35 10.87
N GLY A 60 8.06 -5.24 10.63
CA GLY A 60 9.03 -6.29 10.98
C GLY A 60 9.08 -7.47 10.00
N LEU A 61 8.47 -7.37 8.82
CA LEU A 61 8.68 -8.39 7.78
C LEU A 61 10.12 -8.31 7.23
N PRO A 62 10.83 -9.44 7.11
CA PRO A 62 12.17 -9.46 6.54
C PRO A 62 12.12 -9.08 5.06
N ILE A 63 12.83 -8.03 4.70
CA ILE A 63 13.01 -7.61 3.30
C ILE A 63 14.38 -8.06 2.85
N ASN A 64 14.43 -8.92 1.83
CA ASN A 64 15.68 -9.26 1.17
C ASN A 64 16.07 -8.21 0.11
N ASP A 65 17.31 -8.25 -0.35
CA ASP A 65 17.85 -7.26 -1.29
C ASP A 65 17.05 -7.18 -2.60
N PHE A 66 16.52 -8.31 -3.08
CA PHE A 66 15.68 -8.34 -4.28
C PHE A 66 14.36 -7.58 -4.07
N SER A 67 13.67 -7.85 -2.96
CA SER A 67 12.44 -7.16 -2.58
C SER A 67 12.70 -5.67 -2.34
N ARG A 68 13.81 -5.31 -1.69
CA ARG A 68 14.21 -3.92 -1.46
C ARG A 68 14.37 -3.17 -2.79
N ALA A 69 15.16 -3.72 -3.71
CA ALA A 69 15.39 -3.11 -5.01
C ALA A 69 14.09 -2.87 -5.80
N LYS A 70 13.13 -3.81 -5.70
CA LYS A 70 11.81 -3.65 -6.32
C LYS A 70 10.96 -2.58 -5.64
N MET A 71 10.98 -2.54 -4.30
CA MET A 71 10.26 -1.50 -3.54
C MET A 71 10.80 -0.10 -3.85
N ASP A 72 12.11 0.06 -3.91
CA ASP A 72 12.74 1.35 -4.20
C ASP A 72 12.45 1.81 -5.63
N ALA A 73 12.46 0.89 -6.60
CA ALA A 73 12.08 1.20 -7.98
C ALA A 73 10.62 1.67 -8.09
N THR A 74 9.68 0.95 -7.46
CA THR A 74 8.26 1.36 -7.46
C THR A 74 8.03 2.67 -6.72
N ALA A 75 8.77 2.93 -5.63
CA ALA A 75 8.69 4.20 -4.93
C ALA A 75 9.19 5.36 -5.80
N ALA A 76 10.28 5.17 -6.55
CA ALA A 76 10.77 6.19 -7.49
C ALA A 76 9.76 6.49 -8.61
N GLU A 77 9.17 5.45 -9.22
CA GLU A 77 8.11 5.62 -10.22
C GLU A 77 6.92 6.43 -9.68
N LEU A 78 6.47 6.15 -8.46
CA LEU A 78 5.35 6.87 -7.82
C LEU A 78 5.68 8.34 -7.50
N VAL A 79 6.93 8.65 -7.16
CA VAL A 79 7.39 10.04 -6.98
C VAL A 79 7.31 10.81 -8.30
N GLU A 80 7.77 10.20 -9.40
CA GLU A 80 7.71 10.81 -10.73
C GLU A 80 6.27 11.06 -11.20
N GLU A 81 5.37 10.08 -10.98
CA GLU A 81 3.94 10.22 -11.26
C GLU A 81 3.29 11.34 -10.43
N ARG A 82 3.59 11.40 -9.14
CA ARG A 82 3.12 12.47 -8.24
C ARG A 82 3.56 13.84 -8.74
N ASP A 83 4.84 14.02 -9.04
CA ASP A 83 5.39 15.31 -9.48
C ASP A 83 4.78 15.75 -10.81
N THR A 84 4.59 14.81 -11.72
CA THR A 84 3.89 15.04 -13.00
C THR A 84 2.45 15.50 -12.74
N ALA A 85 1.70 14.77 -11.90
CA ALA A 85 0.31 15.11 -11.58
C ALA A 85 0.19 16.47 -10.88
N MET A 86 1.09 16.81 -9.97
CA MET A 86 1.14 18.13 -9.32
C MET A 86 1.42 19.25 -10.33
N GLY A 87 2.31 19.01 -11.30
CA GLY A 87 2.53 19.90 -12.43
C GLY A 87 1.26 20.18 -13.22
N PHE A 88 0.45 19.15 -13.51
CA PHE A 88 -0.85 19.30 -14.18
C PHE A 88 -1.89 20.06 -13.35
N LEU A 89 -1.97 19.80 -12.04
CA LEU A 89 -2.97 20.41 -11.16
C LEU A 89 -2.64 21.89 -10.82
N SER A 90 -1.39 22.30 -11.02
CA SER A 90 -0.92 23.68 -10.77
C SER A 90 -1.06 24.63 -11.97
N GLN A 91 -1.55 24.14 -13.11
CA GLN A 91 -1.89 24.93 -14.30
C GLN A 91 -3.33 25.45 -14.24
#